data_AF-A0A925MWQ9-F1
#
_entry.id   AF-A0A925MWQ9-F1
#
_cell.length_a   1.000
_cell.length_b   1.000
_cell.length_c   1.000
_cell.angle_alpha   90.00
_cell.angle_beta   90.00
_cell.angle_gamma   90.00
#
_symmetry.space_group_name_H-M   'P 1'
#
loop_
_entity.id
_entity.type
_entity.pdbx_description
1 polymer ?
#
loop_
_entity_poly.entity_id
_entity_poly.type
_entity_poly.pdbx_seq_one_letter_code
_entity_poly.pdbx_strand_id
1 'polypeptide(L)'
;MIGNLELGVIGNCQVSALIDQRGRYVWACLPRLDGDPVFCSLLQESDSETARGFFVVELEGFASARQHYWRNTAILETTLTANDGAAIRVLDFCPRFRQFGRNFRPVSIIRIIEPIAGHAVIRVRLRPSGAYGAHIPKRHVGSNHLRYEAGDATWRFSTDMSLNAVLEERAVVLRGRVTFMLGADDPVTESLASLASRFLGETRRYWSDWTRELAIPFEWQAAVIRAAITLKLCSFEDTGAVVAALTTSIPEAKNSGRNWDYRYCWLRDSYFTIQALNRLGATRTMEGYLHYITNVFTAARDAPLQPVYGISGEPQLT
;
A
#
# COMPACT_ATOMS: atom_id res chain seq x y z
N MET A 1 -22.27 2.28 -3.37
CA MET A 1 -22.28 1.05 -2.52
C MET A 1 -21.51 1.36 -1.25
N ILE A 2 -22.00 0.96 -0.08
CA ILE A 2 -21.18 0.94 1.15
C ILE A 2 -20.08 -0.09 0.91
N GLY A 3 -18.81 0.33 0.89
CA GLY A 3 -17.69 -0.58 0.70
C GLY A 3 -17.69 -1.64 1.81
N ASN A 4 -17.61 -2.91 1.44
CA ASN A 4 -17.30 -3.94 2.44
C ASN A 4 -15.83 -3.75 2.89
N LEU A 5 -15.51 -4.16 4.11
CA LEU A 5 -14.14 -4.06 4.64
C LEU A 5 -13.23 -5.21 4.15
N GLU A 6 -13.62 -5.87 3.07
CA GLU A 6 -12.84 -6.91 2.40
C GLU A 6 -11.76 -6.26 1.55
N LEU A 7 -10.61 -5.98 2.18
CA LEU A 7 -9.52 -5.23 1.59
C LEU A 7 -8.26 -6.10 1.44
N GLY A 8 -7.64 -6.04 0.26
CA GLY A 8 -6.29 -6.51 0.02
C GLY A 8 -5.27 -5.48 0.48
N VAL A 9 -4.28 -5.91 1.27
CA VAL A 9 -3.10 -5.14 1.64
C VAL A 9 -1.89 -5.46 0.75
N ILE A 10 -1.18 -4.43 0.31
CA ILE A 10 0.18 -4.51 -0.24
C ILE A 10 1.13 -3.60 0.54
N GLY A 11 2.42 -3.88 0.53
CA GLY A 11 3.41 -3.06 1.22
C GLY A 11 4.83 -3.59 1.12
N ASN A 12 5.80 -2.81 1.60
CA ASN A 12 7.22 -3.20 1.60
C ASN A 12 7.97 -2.85 2.90
N CYS A 13 7.23 -2.62 3.99
CA CYS A 13 7.77 -2.14 5.28
C CYS A 13 8.28 -0.68 5.27
N GLN A 14 7.93 0.09 4.23
CA GLN A 14 8.15 1.53 4.14
C GLN A 14 6.85 2.26 3.80
N VAL A 15 6.11 1.72 2.82
CA VAL A 15 4.78 2.17 2.40
C VAL A 15 3.83 0.98 2.28
N SER A 16 2.53 1.27 2.34
CA SER A 16 1.46 0.28 2.15
C SER A 16 0.25 0.91 1.48
N ALA A 17 -0.59 0.07 0.88
CA ALA A 17 -1.90 0.47 0.39
C ALA A 17 -2.94 -0.61 0.70
N LEU A 18 -4.18 -0.17 0.97
CA LEU A 18 -5.36 -1.03 1.01
C LEU A 18 -6.17 -0.86 -0.27
N ILE A 19 -6.62 -2.00 -0.78
CA ILE A 19 -7.21 -2.15 -2.10
C ILE A 19 -8.53 -2.91 -1.96
N ASP A 20 -9.62 -2.36 -2.47
CA ASP A 20 -10.91 -3.06 -2.44
C ASP A 20 -10.97 -4.23 -3.44
N GLN A 21 -12.07 -4.99 -3.41
CA GLN A 21 -12.28 -6.14 -4.29
C GLN A 21 -12.31 -5.81 -5.79
N ARG A 22 -12.44 -4.53 -6.17
CA ARG A 22 -12.44 -4.05 -7.56
C ARG A 22 -11.09 -3.43 -7.96
N GLY A 23 -10.09 -3.47 -7.09
CA GLY A 23 -8.79 -2.88 -7.37
C GLY A 23 -8.75 -1.36 -7.16
N ARG A 24 -9.65 -0.77 -6.37
CA ARG A 24 -9.53 0.65 -5.98
C ARG A 24 -8.61 0.78 -4.78
N TYR A 25 -7.62 1.65 -4.85
CA TYR A 25 -6.86 2.07 -3.68
C TYR A 25 -7.74 2.96 -2.83
N VAL A 26 -8.12 2.47 -1.64
CA VAL A 26 -9.02 3.16 -0.71
C VAL A 26 -8.27 3.80 0.46
N TRP A 27 -7.04 3.33 0.71
CA TRP A 27 -6.15 3.88 1.72
C TRP A 27 -4.68 3.74 1.31
N ALA A 28 -3.90 4.81 1.39
CA ALA A 28 -2.44 4.77 1.35
C ALA A 28 -1.86 6.09 1.87
N CYS A 29 -0.74 6.02 2.57
CA CYS A 29 -0.01 7.18 3.09
C CYS A 29 1.35 7.27 2.38
N LEU A 30 1.73 8.48 1.97
CA LEU A 30 3.03 8.74 1.34
C LEU A 30 3.65 10.00 1.96
N PRO A 31 4.98 10.01 2.20
CA PRO A 31 5.94 8.93 1.93
C PRO A 31 6.09 7.91 3.08
N ARG A 32 5.29 8.03 4.14
CA ARG A 32 5.41 7.26 5.40
C ARG A 32 4.09 6.63 5.79
N LEU A 33 4.12 5.52 6.54
CA LEU A 33 2.92 4.80 6.99
C LEU A 33 2.01 5.65 7.89
N ASP A 34 2.59 6.52 8.71
CA ASP A 34 1.89 7.42 9.64
C ASP A 34 1.69 8.84 9.11
N GLY A 35 2.09 9.11 7.86
CA GLY A 35 1.89 10.40 7.20
C GLY A 35 0.45 10.64 6.74
N ASP A 36 0.15 11.83 6.24
CA ASP A 36 -1.16 12.17 5.68
C ASP A 36 -1.57 11.21 4.54
N PRO A 37 -2.80 10.65 4.55
CA PRO A 37 -3.23 9.71 3.53
C PRO A 37 -3.48 10.39 2.17
N VAL A 38 -2.67 10.04 1.16
CA VAL A 38 -2.90 10.44 -0.24
C VAL A 38 -4.15 9.78 -0.83
N PHE A 39 -4.48 8.59 -0.32
CA PHE A 39 -5.76 7.93 -0.57
C PHE A 39 -6.45 7.69 0.78
N CYS A 40 -7.68 8.15 0.90
CA CYS A 40 -8.48 8.10 2.12
C CYS A 40 -9.98 7.88 1.83
N SER A 41 -10.34 7.39 0.64
CA SER A 41 -11.74 7.20 0.28
C SER A 41 -12.45 6.16 1.14
N LEU A 42 -11.72 5.36 1.93
CA LEU A 42 -12.27 4.48 2.96
C LEU A 42 -13.10 5.24 4.02
N LEU A 43 -12.77 6.52 4.29
CA LEU A 43 -13.46 7.36 5.28
C LEU A 43 -14.53 8.27 4.67
N GLN A 44 -14.71 8.22 3.35
CA GLN A 44 -15.60 9.13 2.64
C GLN A 44 -16.80 8.36 2.10
N GLU A 45 -17.95 9.02 2.05
CA GLU A 45 -19.12 8.48 1.36
C GLU A 45 -18.80 8.31 -0.14
N SER A 46 -19.06 7.10 -0.64
CA SER A 46 -18.72 6.70 -2.01
C SER A 46 -19.64 7.32 -3.08
N ASP A 47 -19.07 7.53 -4.26
CA ASP A 47 -19.73 7.83 -5.55
C ASP A 47 -20.41 9.19 -5.72
N SER A 48 -19.75 10.28 -5.32
CA SER A 48 -20.01 11.60 -5.90
C SER A 48 -18.98 11.96 -6.98
N GLU A 49 -19.34 12.89 -7.87
CA GLU A 49 -18.39 13.48 -8.81
C GLU A 49 -17.26 14.26 -8.10
N THR A 50 -17.46 14.61 -6.83
CA THR A 50 -16.50 15.28 -5.95
C THR A 50 -15.65 14.32 -5.11
N ALA A 51 -15.87 13.00 -5.24
CA ALA A 51 -15.12 11.99 -4.52
C ALA A 51 -13.62 12.06 -4.86
N ARG A 52 -12.80 11.83 -3.84
CA ARG A 52 -11.34 11.92 -3.90
C ARG A 52 -10.68 10.98 -2.89
N GLY A 53 -9.36 11.02 -2.81
CA GLY A 53 -8.57 10.10 -2.00
C GLY A 53 -8.59 8.67 -2.55
N PHE A 54 -8.52 8.47 -3.87
CA PHE A 54 -8.46 7.13 -4.46
C PHE A 54 -7.68 7.05 -5.78
N PHE A 55 -7.32 5.81 -6.13
CA PHE A 55 -6.80 5.44 -7.45
C PHE A 55 -7.47 4.15 -7.92
N VAL A 56 -8.11 4.16 -9.09
CA VAL A 56 -8.85 3.01 -9.61
C VAL A 56 -8.73 2.91 -11.13
N VAL A 57 -8.85 1.68 -11.62
CA VAL A 57 -9.04 1.39 -13.04
C VAL A 57 -10.40 0.74 -13.22
N GLU A 58 -11.27 1.44 -13.93
CA GLU A 58 -12.62 1.00 -14.25
C GLU A 58 -12.60 0.27 -15.60
N LEU A 59 -13.18 -0.93 -15.65
CA LEU A 59 -13.41 -1.67 -16.87
C LEU A 59 -14.79 -1.32 -17.42
N GLU A 60 -14.87 -0.91 -18.68
CA GLU A 60 -16.16 -0.65 -19.33
C GLU A 60 -16.98 -1.93 -19.41
N GLY A 61 -18.28 -1.84 -19.12
CA GLY A 61 -19.15 -3.01 -19.05
C GLY A 61 -18.81 -3.99 -17.93
N PHE A 62 -18.13 -3.56 -16.85
CA PHE A 62 -17.78 -4.39 -15.70
C PHE A 62 -18.93 -5.30 -15.23
N ALA A 63 -18.64 -6.58 -15.10
CA ALA A 63 -19.57 -7.62 -14.66
C ALA A 63 -19.15 -8.26 -13.34
N SER A 64 -17.86 -8.63 -13.21
CA SER A 64 -17.36 -9.33 -12.02
C SER A 64 -15.87 -9.06 -11.75
N ALA A 65 -15.48 -9.27 -10.50
CA ALA A 65 -14.10 -9.17 -10.05
C ALA A 65 -13.69 -10.43 -9.26
N ARG A 66 -12.45 -10.87 -9.43
CA ARG A 66 -11.82 -11.90 -8.60
C ARG A 66 -10.47 -11.42 -8.13
N GLN A 67 -10.26 -11.43 -6.82
CA GLN A 67 -9.01 -10.97 -6.21
C GLN A 67 -8.34 -12.11 -5.44
N HIS A 68 -7.02 -12.21 -5.56
CA HIS A 68 -6.21 -13.15 -4.79
C HIS A 68 -4.76 -12.69 -4.70
N TYR A 69 -4.04 -13.18 -3.70
CA TYR A 69 -2.59 -13.01 -3.65
C TYR A 69 -1.89 -14.07 -4.50
N TRP A 70 -0.81 -13.68 -5.17
CA TRP A 70 0.15 -14.67 -5.65
C TRP A 70 0.68 -15.47 -4.46
N ARG A 71 0.70 -16.79 -4.59
CA ARG A 71 1.02 -17.73 -3.51
C ARG A 71 2.30 -17.32 -2.78
N ASN A 72 2.21 -17.20 -1.46
CA ASN A 72 3.31 -16.88 -0.55
C ASN A 72 3.95 -15.50 -0.80
N THR A 73 3.18 -14.52 -1.28
CA THR A 73 3.66 -13.16 -1.54
C THR A 73 2.70 -12.07 -1.06
N ALA A 74 3.20 -10.83 -0.99
CA ALA A 74 2.38 -9.64 -0.86
C ALA A 74 2.05 -8.99 -2.23
N ILE A 75 1.97 -9.77 -3.31
CA ILE A 75 1.57 -9.31 -4.64
C ILE A 75 0.10 -9.64 -4.82
N LEU A 76 -0.74 -8.63 -5.03
CA LEU A 76 -2.18 -8.77 -5.18
C LEU A 76 -2.54 -8.78 -6.67
N GLU A 77 -3.29 -9.79 -7.09
CA GLU A 77 -3.85 -9.89 -8.44
C GLU A 77 -5.38 -9.72 -8.38
N THR A 78 -5.89 -8.76 -9.13
CA THR A 78 -7.32 -8.56 -9.35
C THR A 78 -7.65 -8.75 -10.82
N THR A 79 -8.51 -9.72 -11.13
CA THR A 79 -9.07 -9.91 -12.46
C THR A 79 -10.41 -9.21 -12.54
N LEU A 80 -10.60 -8.33 -13.52
CA LEU A 80 -11.88 -7.69 -13.83
C LEU A 80 -12.41 -8.27 -15.14
N THR A 81 -13.69 -8.64 -15.18
CA THR A 81 -14.35 -9.19 -16.37
C THR A 81 -15.58 -8.36 -16.71
N ALA A 82 -15.76 -8.04 -17.99
CA ALA A 82 -16.88 -7.31 -18.54
C ALA A 82 -17.99 -8.24 -19.04
N ASN A 83 -19.18 -7.68 -19.27
CA ASN A 83 -20.37 -8.41 -19.71
C ASN A 83 -20.20 -9.06 -21.10
N ASP A 84 -19.33 -8.50 -21.95
CA ASP A 84 -19.00 -9.01 -23.27
C ASP A 84 -17.87 -10.06 -23.26
N GLY A 85 -17.36 -10.41 -22.08
CA GLY A 85 -16.25 -11.34 -21.90
C GLY A 85 -14.86 -10.72 -22.02
N ALA A 86 -14.72 -9.41 -22.28
CA ALA A 86 -13.44 -8.75 -22.18
C ALA A 86 -12.94 -8.79 -20.72
N ALA A 87 -11.65 -9.01 -20.53
CA ALA A 87 -11.09 -9.13 -19.19
C ALA A 87 -9.68 -8.56 -19.10
N ILE A 88 -9.38 -8.00 -17.93
CA ILE A 88 -8.07 -7.45 -17.59
C ILE A 88 -7.56 -8.05 -16.29
N ARG A 89 -6.23 -8.14 -16.18
CA ARG A 89 -5.51 -8.44 -14.95
C ARG A 89 -4.85 -7.18 -14.42
N VAL A 90 -5.04 -6.90 -13.13
CA VAL A 90 -4.39 -5.82 -12.38
C VAL A 90 -3.48 -6.44 -11.33
N LEU A 91 -2.19 -6.14 -11.38
CA LEU A 91 -1.19 -6.57 -10.41
C LEU A 91 -0.73 -5.37 -9.58
N ASP A 92 -0.89 -5.46 -8.27
CA ASP A 92 -0.50 -4.42 -7.32
C ASP A 92 0.55 -4.94 -6.34
N PHE A 93 1.64 -4.18 -6.16
CA PHE A 93 2.71 -4.54 -5.22
C PHE A 93 3.57 -3.32 -4.85
N CYS A 94 4.28 -3.41 -3.72
CA CYS A 94 5.34 -2.47 -3.37
C CYS A 94 6.70 -3.17 -3.53
N PRO A 95 7.68 -2.58 -4.25
CA PRO A 95 8.97 -3.23 -4.48
C PRO A 95 9.70 -3.55 -3.18
N ARG A 96 10.15 -4.80 -3.03
CA ARG A 96 10.95 -5.25 -1.89
C ARG A 96 11.87 -6.39 -2.28
N PHE A 97 13.18 -6.18 -2.24
CA PHE A 97 14.17 -7.23 -2.55
C PHE A 97 15.57 -6.85 -2.08
N ARG A 98 16.56 -7.71 -2.29
CA ARG A 98 17.97 -7.42 -1.99
C ARG A 98 18.62 -6.77 -3.21
N GLN A 99 19.26 -5.62 -3.03
CA GLN A 99 20.01 -4.95 -4.09
C GLN A 99 21.28 -4.34 -3.50
N PHE A 100 22.42 -4.55 -4.15
CA PHE A 100 23.72 -4.01 -3.70
C PHE A 100 24.02 -4.30 -2.22
N GLY A 101 23.75 -5.53 -1.76
CA GLY A 101 24.02 -5.95 -0.38
C GLY A 101 23.08 -5.38 0.69
N ARG A 102 22.02 -4.64 0.32
CA ARG A 102 21.04 -4.08 1.25
C ARG A 102 19.60 -4.44 0.88
N ASN A 103 18.68 -4.26 1.82
CA ASN A 103 17.25 -4.35 1.52
C ASN A 103 16.84 -3.10 0.73
N PHE A 104 16.36 -3.30 -0.48
CA PHE A 104 15.77 -2.28 -1.32
C PHE A 104 14.25 -2.29 -1.11
N ARG A 105 13.74 -1.21 -0.52
CA ARG A 105 12.32 -0.99 -0.17
C ARG A 105 11.94 0.48 -0.42
N PRO A 106 11.93 0.94 -1.68
CA PRO A 106 11.68 2.34 -2.02
C PRO A 106 10.27 2.76 -1.57
N VAL A 107 10.06 4.06 -1.36
CA VAL A 107 8.73 4.65 -1.23
C VAL A 107 8.06 4.55 -2.61
N SER A 108 7.46 3.41 -2.91
CA SER A 108 6.84 3.14 -4.21
C SER A 108 5.78 2.06 -4.14
N ILE A 109 4.67 2.31 -4.84
CA ILE A 109 3.58 1.39 -5.12
C ILE A 109 3.50 1.27 -6.64
N ILE A 110 3.46 0.04 -7.15
CA ILE A 110 3.40 -0.25 -8.58
C ILE A 110 2.11 -1.00 -8.89
N ARG A 111 1.44 -0.55 -9.96
CA ARG A 111 0.30 -1.22 -10.58
C ARG A 111 0.64 -1.56 -12.03
N ILE A 112 0.40 -2.81 -12.43
CA ILE A 112 0.53 -3.27 -13.81
C ILE A 112 -0.85 -3.75 -14.28
N ILE A 113 -1.26 -3.34 -15.48
CA ILE A 113 -2.54 -3.72 -16.07
C ILE A 113 -2.30 -4.39 -17.42
N GLU A 114 -2.88 -5.57 -17.60
CA GLU A 114 -2.69 -6.39 -18.79
C GLU A 114 -4.05 -6.85 -19.31
N PRO A 115 -4.31 -6.75 -20.63
CA PRO A 115 -5.46 -7.41 -21.23
C PRO A 115 -5.24 -8.92 -21.19
N ILE A 116 -6.26 -9.68 -20.78
CA ILE A 116 -6.20 -11.15 -20.74
C ILE A 116 -7.22 -11.82 -21.68
N ALA A 117 -8.30 -11.13 -22.04
CA ALA A 117 -9.28 -11.58 -23.03
C ALA A 117 -10.03 -10.40 -23.66
N GLY A 118 -10.45 -10.55 -24.93
CA GLY A 118 -11.27 -9.57 -25.63
C GLY A 118 -10.61 -8.20 -25.83
N HIS A 119 -11.43 -7.21 -26.19
CA HIS A 119 -11.01 -5.81 -26.37
C HIS A 119 -11.44 -4.98 -25.17
N ALA A 120 -10.62 -4.99 -24.11
CA ALA A 120 -10.92 -4.23 -22.90
C ALA A 120 -10.81 -2.72 -23.12
N VAL A 121 -11.84 -1.97 -22.75
CA VAL A 121 -11.80 -0.50 -22.64
C VAL A 121 -11.71 -0.15 -21.16
N ILE A 122 -10.69 0.64 -20.80
CA ILE A 122 -10.44 1.03 -19.41
C ILE A 122 -10.49 2.54 -19.22
N ARG A 123 -10.92 2.97 -18.04
CA ARG A 123 -10.81 4.34 -17.56
C ARG A 123 -9.96 4.37 -16.30
N VAL A 124 -8.95 5.23 -16.27
CA VAL A 124 -8.09 5.42 -15.10
C VAL A 124 -8.50 6.68 -14.38
N ARG A 125 -8.79 6.57 -13.08
CA ARG A 125 -9.15 7.71 -12.24
C ARG A 125 -8.17 7.81 -11.09
N LEU A 126 -7.40 8.90 -11.07
CA LEU A 126 -6.39 9.20 -10.05
C LEU A 126 -6.77 10.53 -9.38
N ARG A 127 -7.39 10.43 -8.22
CA ARG A 127 -7.87 11.59 -7.45
C ARG A 127 -7.27 11.55 -6.05
N PRO A 128 -5.97 11.87 -5.89
CA PRO A 128 -5.37 11.93 -4.57
C PRO A 128 -5.98 13.08 -3.75
N SER A 129 -5.72 13.06 -2.45
CA SER A 129 -6.07 14.14 -1.53
C SER A 129 -4.93 14.47 -0.58
N GLY A 130 -5.09 15.55 0.18
CA GLY A 130 -4.34 15.83 1.40
C GLY A 130 -5.25 16.21 2.55
N ALA A 131 -4.70 16.25 3.77
CA ALA A 131 -5.37 16.44 5.05
C ALA A 131 -6.65 15.61 5.17
N TYR A 132 -6.53 14.28 5.06
CA TYR A 132 -7.65 13.34 5.13
C TYR A 132 -8.81 13.63 4.16
N GLY A 133 -8.49 14.21 2.99
CA GLY A 133 -9.51 14.57 2.01
C GLY A 133 -9.98 16.02 2.09
N ALA A 134 -9.46 16.86 2.99
CA ALA A 134 -9.86 18.26 3.01
C ALA A 134 -9.25 19.08 1.86
N HIS A 135 -8.08 18.67 1.35
CA HIS A 135 -7.33 19.44 0.34
C HIS A 135 -7.09 18.63 -0.95
N ILE A 136 -7.03 19.35 -2.07
CA ILE A 136 -6.60 18.80 -3.36
C ILE A 136 -5.11 19.16 -3.54
N PRO A 137 -4.21 18.18 -3.67
CA PRO A 137 -2.80 18.43 -3.89
C PRO A 137 -2.56 19.25 -5.15
N LYS A 138 -1.59 20.17 -5.10
CA LYS A 138 -1.16 20.92 -6.28
C LYS A 138 -0.47 19.96 -7.24
N ARG A 139 -0.86 20.00 -8.51
CA ARG A 139 -0.38 19.07 -9.55
C ARG A 139 0.46 19.78 -10.59
N HIS A 140 1.58 19.17 -10.96
CA HIS A 140 2.46 19.57 -12.05
C HIS A 140 2.54 18.44 -13.08
N VAL A 141 2.39 18.77 -14.36
CA VAL A 141 2.40 17.80 -15.47
C VAL A 141 3.78 17.79 -16.10
N GLY A 142 4.45 16.63 -16.08
CA GLY A 142 5.67 16.36 -16.83
C GLY A 142 5.38 15.66 -18.16
N SER A 143 6.44 15.19 -18.84
CA SER A 143 6.31 14.49 -20.12
C SER A 143 5.66 13.11 -20.00
N ASN A 144 5.94 12.39 -18.91
CA ASN A 144 5.50 11.02 -18.65
C ASN A 144 5.12 10.77 -17.18
N HIS A 145 4.97 11.85 -16.41
CA HIS A 145 4.65 11.79 -14.99
C HIS A 145 3.79 12.98 -14.56
N LEU A 146 3.10 12.79 -13.44
CA LEU A 146 2.43 13.83 -12.67
C LEU A 146 3.14 13.95 -11.33
N ARG A 147 3.52 15.17 -10.95
CA ARG A 147 4.07 15.47 -9.63
C ARG A 147 2.99 16.14 -8.80
N TYR A 148 2.87 15.76 -7.54
CA TYR A 148 1.87 16.29 -6.63
C TYR A 148 2.54 16.81 -5.36
N GLU A 149 2.08 17.96 -4.90
CA GLU A 149 2.54 18.63 -3.68
C GLU A 149 1.35 18.75 -2.71
N ALA A 150 1.50 18.18 -1.51
CA ALA A 150 0.49 18.21 -0.44
C ALA A 150 1.19 18.47 0.91
N GLY A 151 1.00 19.66 1.48
CA GLY A 151 1.77 20.09 2.65
C GLY A 151 3.28 20.03 2.36
N ASP A 152 4.03 19.37 3.24
CA ASP A 152 5.48 19.18 3.10
C ASP A 152 5.86 17.92 2.29
N ALA A 153 4.87 17.15 1.81
CA ALA A 153 5.10 15.94 1.03
C ALA A 153 5.00 16.22 -0.47
N THR A 154 5.99 15.73 -1.22
CA THR A 154 5.96 15.67 -2.68
C THR A 154 6.09 14.23 -3.12
N TRP A 155 5.27 13.85 -4.10
CA TRP A 155 5.30 12.51 -4.67
C TRP A 155 5.01 12.55 -6.17
N ARG A 156 5.37 11.45 -6.84
CA ARG A 156 5.30 11.32 -8.30
C ARG A 156 4.47 10.12 -8.70
N PHE A 157 3.66 10.32 -9.72
CA PHE A 157 2.96 9.29 -10.47
C PHE A 157 3.56 9.21 -11.88
N SER A 158 4.20 8.10 -12.22
CA SER A 158 4.79 7.84 -13.53
C SER A 158 3.98 6.79 -14.27
N THR A 159 3.81 6.95 -15.58
CA THR A 159 3.08 5.97 -16.41
C THR A 159 3.63 5.88 -17.84
N ASP A 160 3.48 4.71 -18.46
CA ASP A 160 3.65 4.50 -19.89
C ASP A 160 2.33 4.64 -20.68
N MET A 161 1.24 5.04 -20.01
CA MET A 161 -0.03 5.43 -20.61
C MET A 161 -0.01 6.89 -21.08
N SER A 162 -0.96 7.27 -21.95
CA SER A 162 -1.24 8.67 -22.24
C SER A 162 -1.62 9.45 -20.97
N LEU A 163 -0.82 10.44 -20.59
CA LEU A 163 -1.13 11.34 -19.49
C LEU A 163 -2.44 12.09 -19.69
N ASN A 164 -2.76 12.50 -20.93
CA ASN A 164 -4.02 13.17 -21.23
C ASN A 164 -5.22 12.25 -20.92
N ALA A 165 -5.11 10.95 -21.21
CA ALA A 165 -6.17 10.00 -20.86
C ALA A 165 -6.36 9.87 -19.34
N VAL A 166 -5.28 9.90 -18.56
CA VAL A 166 -5.34 9.88 -17.09
C VAL A 166 -5.89 11.20 -16.54
N LEU A 167 -5.44 12.35 -17.05
CA LEU A 167 -5.84 13.68 -16.60
C LEU A 167 -7.31 13.99 -16.89
N GLU A 168 -7.81 13.55 -18.05
CA GLU A 168 -9.20 13.75 -18.49
C GLU A 168 -10.11 12.60 -18.03
N GLU A 169 -9.58 11.58 -17.33
CA GLU A 169 -10.31 10.35 -16.99
C GLU A 169 -11.01 9.73 -18.21
N ARG A 170 -10.34 9.74 -19.36
CA ARG A 170 -10.89 9.30 -20.64
C ARG A 170 -10.77 7.79 -20.78
N ALA A 171 -11.85 7.17 -21.24
CA ALA A 171 -11.88 5.75 -21.58
C ALA A 171 -10.98 5.49 -22.81
N VAL A 172 -10.16 4.44 -22.74
CA VAL A 172 -9.28 4.03 -23.85
C VAL A 172 -9.23 2.52 -23.99
N VAL A 173 -9.02 2.06 -25.22
CA VAL A 173 -8.77 0.64 -25.50
C VAL A 173 -7.41 0.24 -24.94
N LEU A 174 -7.37 -0.79 -24.09
CA LEU A 174 -6.15 -1.36 -23.55
C LEU A 174 -5.49 -2.26 -24.59
N ARG A 175 -4.54 -1.69 -25.35
CA ARG A 175 -3.85 -2.40 -26.45
C ARG A 175 -2.76 -3.38 -25.99
N GLY A 176 -2.32 -3.26 -24.75
CA GLY A 176 -1.22 -4.03 -24.20
C GLY A 176 -1.02 -3.67 -22.75
N ARG A 177 0.12 -4.09 -22.20
CA ARG A 177 0.47 -3.80 -20.81
C ARG A 177 0.64 -2.29 -20.59
N VAL A 178 0.07 -1.81 -19.49
CA VAL A 178 0.25 -0.44 -18.98
C VAL A 178 0.73 -0.51 -17.53
N THR A 179 1.64 0.38 -17.16
CA THR A 179 2.28 0.44 -15.86
C THR A 179 2.03 1.81 -15.22
N PHE A 180 1.78 1.78 -13.92
CA PHE A 180 1.69 2.96 -13.06
C PHE A 180 2.63 2.77 -11.87
N MET A 181 3.41 3.81 -11.56
CA MET A 181 4.27 3.83 -10.39
C MET A 181 3.98 5.11 -9.62
N LEU A 182 3.58 4.95 -8.37
CA LEU A 182 3.34 6.03 -7.43
C LEU A 182 4.40 5.98 -6.34
N GLY A 183 5.08 7.07 -6.02
CA GLY A 183 6.15 7.02 -5.02
C GLY A 183 6.82 8.35 -4.76
N ALA A 184 8.03 8.30 -4.17
CA ALA A 184 8.89 9.46 -4.01
C ALA A 184 9.08 10.22 -5.35
N ASP A 185 9.41 11.51 -5.27
CA ASP A 185 9.62 12.36 -6.44
C ASP A 185 10.96 12.12 -7.16
N ASP A 186 11.30 10.86 -7.34
CA ASP A 186 12.50 10.43 -8.04
C ASP A 186 12.21 10.23 -9.54
N PRO A 187 13.08 10.71 -10.45
CA PRO A 187 12.94 10.43 -11.86
C PRO A 187 13.19 8.95 -12.16
N VAL A 188 12.35 8.39 -13.04
CA VAL A 188 12.55 7.04 -13.59
C VAL A 188 13.52 7.16 -14.77
N THR A 189 14.69 6.54 -14.64
CA THR A 189 15.80 6.66 -15.60
C THR A 189 15.87 5.55 -16.65
N GLU A 190 14.92 4.60 -16.61
CA GLU A 190 14.77 3.52 -17.58
C GLU A 190 13.30 3.40 -18.03
N SER A 191 13.00 2.47 -18.94
CA SER A 191 11.61 2.18 -19.31
C SER A 191 10.79 1.73 -18.10
N LEU A 192 9.64 2.36 -17.87
CA LEU A 192 8.78 2.04 -16.73
C LEU A 192 8.30 0.58 -16.75
N ALA A 193 7.98 0.06 -17.93
CA ALA A 193 7.59 -1.34 -18.11
C ALA A 193 8.73 -2.31 -17.74
N SER A 194 9.97 -1.99 -18.13
CA SER A 194 11.16 -2.80 -17.80
C SER A 194 11.46 -2.77 -16.30
N LEU A 195 11.46 -1.58 -15.70
CA LEU A 195 11.62 -1.37 -14.25
C LEU A 195 10.60 -2.19 -13.46
N ALA A 196 9.31 -2.05 -13.80
CA ALA A 196 8.23 -2.72 -13.09
C ALA A 196 8.29 -4.24 -13.26
N SER A 197 8.67 -4.75 -14.44
CA SER A 197 8.86 -6.19 -14.66
C SER A 197 9.96 -6.75 -13.77
N ARG A 198 11.09 -6.06 -13.71
CA ARG A 198 12.23 -6.45 -12.87
C ARG A 198 11.87 -6.39 -11.40
N PHE A 199 11.26 -5.30 -10.94
CA PHE A 199 10.81 -5.14 -9.55
C PHE A 199 9.77 -6.18 -9.15
N LEU A 200 8.83 -6.52 -10.03
CA LEU A 200 7.84 -7.58 -9.79
C LEU A 200 8.51 -8.94 -9.59
N GLY A 201 9.42 -9.32 -10.49
CA GLY A 201 10.16 -10.58 -10.42
C GLY A 201 11.01 -10.69 -9.15
N GLU A 202 11.76 -9.65 -8.82
CA GLU A 202 12.58 -9.62 -7.60
C GLU A 202 11.73 -9.59 -6.32
N THR A 203 10.61 -8.87 -6.32
CA THR A 203 9.68 -8.84 -5.17
C THR A 203 9.02 -10.20 -4.95
N ARG A 204 8.63 -10.89 -6.03
CA ARG A 204 8.12 -12.27 -5.96
C ARG A 204 9.16 -13.21 -5.37
N ARG A 205 10.41 -13.11 -5.84
CA ARG A 205 11.54 -13.92 -5.33
C ARG A 205 11.74 -13.67 -3.84
N TYR A 206 11.84 -12.41 -3.43
CA TYR A 206 11.99 -12.00 -2.04
C TYR A 206 10.93 -12.62 -1.13
N TRP A 207 9.65 -12.50 -1.47
CA TRP A 207 8.60 -13.06 -0.62
C TRP A 207 8.61 -14.59 -0.60
N SER A 208 8.91 -15.22 -1.73
CA SER A 208 9.05 -16.68 -1.80
C SER A 208 10.21 -17.17 -0.93
N ASP A 209 11.33 -16.46 -0.91
CA ASP A 209 12.48 -16.78 -0.05
C ASP A 209 12.16 -16.53 1.42
N TRP A 210 11.60 -15.36 1.74
CA TRP A 210 11.24 -15.01 3.11
C TRP A 210 10.24 -16.00 3.73
N THR A 211 9.22 -16.42 2.98
CA THR A 211 8.26 -17.41 3.46
C THR A 211 8.85 -18.82 3.61
N ARG A 212 9.87 -19.18 2.80
CA ARG A 212 10.61 -20.44 2.95
C ARG A 212 11.44 -20.51 4.22
N GLU A 213 11.89 -19.35 4.73
CA GLU A 213 12.67 -19.26 5.97
C GLU A 213 11.81 -19.40 7.24
N LEU A 214 10.48 -19.33 7.13
CA LEU A 214 9.59 -19.40 8.28
C LEU A 214 9.39 -20.83 8.77
N ALA A 215 9.36 -20.99 10.10
CA ALA A 215 8.96 -22.22 10.77
C ALA A 215 7.44 -22.38 10.73
N ILE A 216 6.91 -22.80 9.58
CA ILE A 216 5.46 -22.90 9.33
C ILE A 216 4.97 -24.30 9.76
N PRO A 217 3.91 -24.39 10.57
CA PRO A 217 3.29 -25.68 10.90
C PRO A 217 2.74 -26.36 9.64
N PHE A 218 2.70 -27.69 9.62
CA PHE A 218 2.11 -28.44 8.50
C PHE A 218 0.62 -28.14 8.33
N GLU A 219 -0.08 -27.98 9.45
CA GLU A 219 -1.48 -27.59 9.49
C GLU A 219 -1.62 -26.09 9.19
N TRP A 220 -2.59 -25.73 8.34
CA TRP A 220 -3.05 -24.35 8.15
C TRP A 220 -1.99 -23.40 7.53
N GLN A 221 -1.03 -23.96 6.79
CA GLN A 221 0.06 -23.22 6.13
C GLN A 221 -0.40 -21.94 5.42
N ALA A 222 -1.46 -22.03 4.63
CA ALA A 222 -1.97 -20.88 3.87
C ALA A 222 -2.37 -19.70 4.77
N ALA A 223 -3.09 -19.99 5.86
CA ALA A 223 -3.52 -18.98 6.82
C ALA A 223 -2.34 -18.39 7.58
N VAL A 224 -1.40 -19.23 8.05
CA VAL A 224 -0.21 -18.79 8.78
C VAL A 224 0.70 -17.91 7.93
N ILE A 225 0.98 -18.32 6.68
CA ILE A 225 1.81 -17.54 5.75
C ILE A 225 1.15 -16.19 5.47
N ARG A 226 -0.17 -16.16 5.21
CA ARG A 226 -0.87 -14.92 4.97
C ARG A 226 -0.80 -14.01 6.20
N ALA A 227 -1.08 -14.51 7.39
CA ALA A 227 -0.97 -13.73 8.62
C ALA A 227 0.46 -13.20 8.83
N ALA A 228 1.48 -14.03 8.64
CA ALA A 228 2.88 -13.65 8.78
C ALA A 228 3.29 -12.52 7.83
N ILE A 229 2.93 -12.62 6.55
CA ILE A 229 3.18 -11.54 5.58
C ILE A 229 2.45 -10.27 6.03
N THR A 230 1.20 -10.35 6.51
CA THR A 230 0.42 -9.16 6.91
C THR A 230 1.08 -8.46 8.08
N LEU A 231 1.44 -9.21 9.12
CA LEU A 231 2.16 -8.71 10.29
C LEU A 231 3.53 -8.12 9.90
N LYS A 232 4.21 -8.74 8.93
CA LYS A 232 5.47 -8.21 8.40
C LYS A 232 5.29 -6.85 7.73
N LEU A 233 4.19 -6.65 7.00
CA LEU A 233 3.89 -5.36 6.36
C LEU A 233 3.63 -4.23 7.38
N CYS A 234 3.18 -4.56 8.60
CA CYS A 234 3.02 -3.59 9.69
C CYS A 234 4.35 -3.15 10.32
N SER A 235 5.48 -3.80 9.99
CA SER A 235 6.80 -3.37 10.48
C SER A 235 7.31 -2.20 9.63
N PHE A 236 7.66 -1.08 10.25
CA PHE A 236 8.40 0.01 9.63
C PHE A 236 9.90 -0.21 9.85
N GLU A 237 10.57 -0.79 8.86
CA GLU A 237 11.93 -1.31 9.03
C GLU A 237 13.03 -0.25 9.08
N ASP A 238 12.71 1.03 8.88
CA ASP A 238 13.67 2.12 9.02
C ASP A 238 14.03 2.34 10.50
N THR A 239 13.03 2.43 11.37
CA THR A 239 13.22 2.63 12.82
C THR A 239 13.05 1.35 13.63
N GLY A 240 12.33 0.36 13.09
CA GLY A 240 11.92 -0.85 13.80
C GLY A 240 10.55 -0.77 14.46
N ALA A 241 9.84 0.35 14.33
CA ALA A 241 8.47 0.48 14.82
C ALA A 241 7.55 -0.58 14.17
N VAL A 242 6.52 -1.01 14.90
CA VAL A 242 5.45 -1.86 14.36
C VAL A 242 4.14 -1.12 14.55
N VAL A 243 3.45 -0.82 13.45
CA VAL A 243 2.15 -0.13 13.51
C VAL A 243 1.06 -1.12 13.87
N ALA A 244 0.02 -0.67 14.57
CA ALA A 244 -1.07 -1.56 14.98
C ALA A 244 -1.96 -1.98 13.79
N ALA A 245 -2.16 -1.08 12.82
CA ALA A 245 -2.78 -1.36 11.53
C ALA A 245 -2.24 -0.43 10.44
N LEU A 246 -2.46 -0.80 9.17
CA LEU A 246 -2.05 0.00 8.01
C LEU A 246 -3.09 1.04 7.58
N THR A 247 -3.99 1.39 8.51
CA THR A 247 -5.06 2.39 8.36
C THR A 247 -5.32 3.08 9.68
N THR A 248 -5.99 4.23 9.62
CA THR A 248 -6.61 4.82 10.80
C THR A 248 -7.82 3.98 11.27
N SER A 249 -8.43 4.33 12.39
CA SER A 249 -9.65 3.68 12.86
C SER A 249 -10.88 4.08 12.05
N ILE A 250 -11.81 3.13 11.94
CA ILE A 250 -13.21 3.44 11.69
C ILE A 250 -13.88 3.55 13.06
N PRO A 251 -14.66 4.60 13.35
CA PRO A 251 -15.30 4.76 14.65
C PRO A 251 -16.15 3.54 15.01
N GLU A 252 -15.92 2.95 16.19
CA GLU A 252 -16.70 1.82 16.72
C GLU A 252 -18.20 2.18 16.83
N ALA A 253 -18.47 3.43 17.21
CA ALA A 253 -19.80 4.03 17.18
C ALA A 253 -19.71 5.54 16.91
N LYS A 254 -20.73 6.09 16.24
CA LYS A 254 -20.85 7.53 15.96
C LYS A 254 -20.76 8.33 17.26
N ASN A 255 -19.92 9.37 17.28
CA ASN A 255 -19.73 10.29 18.41
C ASN A 255 -19.23 9.65 19.73
N SER A 256 -18.67 8.44 19.70
CA SER A 256 -18.19 7.75 20.92
C SER A 256 -16.86 8.27 21.47
N GLY A 257 -16.11 9.08 20.70
CA GLY A 257 -14.75 9.53 21.06
C GLY A 257 -13.69 8.41 21.03
N ARG A 258 -14.09 7.16 20.80
CA ARG A 258 -13.21 5.98 20.69
C ARG A 258 -12.75 5.80 19.25
N ASN A 259 -11.95 6.75 18.76
CA ASN A 259 -11.42 6.77 17.41
C ASN A 259 -9.91 7.06 17.50
N TRP A 260 -9.10 6.02 17.41
CA TRP A 260 -7.64 6.10 17.52
C TRP A 260 -6.97 5.80 16.20
N ASP A 261 -5.91 6.53 15.87
CA ASP A 261 -5.13 6.18 14.70
C ASP A 261 -4.24 4.95 14.96
N TYR A 262 -4.52 3.86 14.24
CA TYR A 262 -3.81 2.60 14.36
C TYR A 262 -2.52 2.56 13.52
N ARG A 263 -2.22 3.60 12.74
CA ARG A 263 -0.96 3.73 11.98
C ARG A 263 0.24 4.03 12.87
N TYR A 264 0.01 4.27 14.16
CA TYR A 264 1.06 4.49 15.14
C TYR A 264 1.51 3.20 15.84
N CYS A 265 2.65 3.28 16.52
CA CYS A 265 3.24 2.17 17.25
C CYS A 265 2.61 2.08 18.65
N TRP A 266 1.60 1.21 18.79
CA TRP A 266 1.03 0.85 20.08
C TRP A 266 1.88 -0.24 20.72
N LEU A 267 2.55 0.06 21.84
CA LEU A 267 3.58 -0.82 22.40
C LEU A 267 3.07 -2.25 22.67
N ARG A 268 1.80 -2.37 23.11
CA ARG A 268 1.12 -3.64 23.34
C ARG A 268 0.92 -4.44 22.05
N ASP A 269 0.43 -3.79 21.00
CA ASP A 269 0.10 -4.42 19.72
C ASP A 269 1.38 -4.85 18.98
N SER A 270 2.44 -4.03 19.09
CA SER A 270 3.79 -4.36 18.63
C SER A 270 4.33 -5.61 19.31
N TYR A 271 4.17 -5.74 20.63
CA TYR A 271 4.58 -6.92 21.38
C TYR A 271 3.94 -8.21 20.84
N PHE A 272 2.62 -8.23 20.61
CA PHE A 272 1.94 -9.42 20.08
C PHE A 272 2.37 -9.76 18.66
N THR A 273 2.57 -8.75 17.81
CA THR A 273 3.07 -8.93 16.46
C THR A 273 4.46 -9.57 16.45
N ILE A 274 5.36 -9.08 17.29
CA ILE A 274 6.74 -9.60 17.41
C ILE A 274 6.73 -11.01 17.98
N GLN A 275 5.92 -11.27 19.01
CA GLN A 275 5.79 -12.60 19.58
C GLN A 275 5.31 -13.62 18.53
N ALA A 276 4.32 -13.26 17.71
CA ALA A 276 3.83 -14.11 16.64
C ALA A 276 4.90 -14.37 15.56
N LEU A 277 5.59 -13.33 15.09
CA LEU A 277 6.66 -13.47 14.09
C LEU A 277 7.86 -14.27 14.61
N ASN A 278 8.23 -14.10 15.88
CA ASN A 278 9.31 -14.85 16.51
C ASN A 278 9.00 -16.35 16.61
N ARG A 279 7.74 -16.73 16.89
CA ARG A 279 7.32 -18.15 16.87
C ARG A 279 7.48 -18.79 15.50
N LEU A 280 7.50 -18.00 14.43
CA LEU A 280 7.74 -18.44 13.06
C LEU A 280 9.22 -18.30 12.64
N GLY A 281 10.13 -17.95 13.54
CA GLY A 281 11.55 -17.78 13.24
C GLY A 281 11.94 -16.44 12.59
N ALA A 282 11.00 -15.49 12.43
CA ALA A 282 11.26 -14.18 11.82
C ALA A 282 11.84 -13.16 12.83
N THR A 283 13.04 -13.42 13.34
CA THR A 283 13.65 -12.68 14.46
C THR A 283 14.11 -11.26 14.14
N ARG A 284 14.38 -10.92 12.87
CA ARG A 284 14.85 -9.58 12.49
C ARG A 284 13.88 -8.46 12.87
N THR A 285 12.58 -8.74 12.88
CA THR A 285 11.58 -7.75 13.32
C THR A 285 11.72 -7.44 14.82
N MET A 286 12.06 -8.43 15.65
CA MET A 286 12.34 -8.23 17.07
C MET A 286 13.58 -7.36 17.29
N GLU A 287 14.68 -7.64 16.58
CA GLU A 287 15.92 -6.86 16.68
C GLU A 287 15.67 -5.38 16.35
N GLY A 288 14.92 -5.11 15.27
CA GLY A 288 14.52 -3.75 14.90
C GLY A 288 13.66 -3.09 15.99
N TYR A 289 12.68 -3.80 16.54
CA TYR A 289 11.83 -3.24 17.59
C TYR A 289 12.59 -2.96 18.88
N LEU A 290 13.56 -3.80 19.26
CA LEU A 290 14.42 -3.53 20.42
C LEU A 290 15.19 -2.21 20.23
N HIS A 291 15.72 -1.97 19.03
CA HIS A 291 16.36 -0.69 18.71
C HIS A 291 15.37 0.48 18.85
N TYR A 292 14.16 0.34 18.29
CA TYR A 292 13.10 1.35 18.40
C TYR A 292 12.75 1.68 19.86
N ILE A 293 12.43 0.66 20.68
CA ILE A 293 11.98 0.88 22.05
C ILE A 293 13.09 1.39 22.97
N THR A 294 14.35 1.01 22.73
CA THR A 294 15.49 1.59 23.44
C THR A 294 15.62 3.08 23.14
N ASN A 295 15.48 3.51 21.87
CA ASN A 295 15.51 4.93 21.53
C ASN A 295 14.35 5.71 22.17
N VAL A 296 13.13 5.14 22.17
CA VAL A 296 11.96 5.72 22.85
C VAL A 296 12.23 5.88 24.36
N PHE A 297 12.74 4.83 25.00
CA PHE A 297 13.07 4.85 26.43
C PHE A 297 14.15 5.90 26.76
N THR A 298 15.22 5.97 25.97
CA THR A 298 16.29 6.96 26.15
C THR A 298 15.78 8.39 25.94
N ALA A 299 14.89 8.61 24.97
CA ALA A 299 14.31 9.93 24.71
C ALA A 299 13.36 10.40 25.83
N ALA A 300 12.70 9.47 26.53
CA ALA A 300 11.77 9.79 27.61
C ALA A 300 12.42 10.37 28.87
N ARG A 301 13.75 10.20 29.07
CA ARG A 301 14.54 10.82 30.16
C ARG A 301 13.80 10.83 31.52
N ASP A 302 13.42 9.64 31.98
CA ASP A 302 12.69 9.35 33.24
C ASP A 302 11.18 9.62 33.26
N ALA A 303 10.59 10.15 32.19
CA ALA A 303 9.14 10.21 32.05
C ALA A 303 8.53 8.80 31.88
N PRO A 304 7.31 8.56 32.40
CA PRO A 304 6.62 7.29 32.17
C PRO A 304 6.38 7.07 30.67
N LEU A 305 6.55 5.82 30.22
CA LEU A 305 6.26 5.46 28.83
C LEU A 305 4.78 5.65 28.51
N GLN A 306 4.52 6.16 27.32
CA GLN A 306 3.18 6.31 26.77
C GLN A 306 2.71 4.99 26.13
N PRO A 307 1.39 4.77 26.00
CA PRO A 307 0.89 3.58 25.32
C PRO A 307 1.23 3.55 23.81
N VAL A 308 1.41 4.72 23.19
CA VAL A 308 1.51 4.90 21.74
C VAL A 308 2.56 5.95 21.38
N TYR A 309 3.25 5.72 20.27
CA TYR A 309 4.30 6.60 19.73
C TYR A 309 4.25 6.63 18.20
N GLY A 310 4.78 7.69 17.59
CA GLY A 310 4.94 7.77 16.13
C GLY A 310 5.97 6.77 15.63
N ILE A 311 6.04 6.53 14.31
CA ILE A 311 6.96 5.51 13.80
C ILE A 311 8.43 5.92 13.96
N SER A 312 8.73 7.20 14.24
CA SER A 312 10.08 7.68 14.57
C SER A 312 10.35 7.76 16.07
N GLY A 313 9.38 7.39 16.91
CA GLY A 313 9.49 7.40 18.38
C GLY A 313 9.02 8.71 19.02
N GLU A 314 8.45 9.63 18.24
CA GLU A 314 7.90 10.89 18.72
C GLU A 314 6.69 10.65 19.67
N PRO A 315 6.64 11.33 20.83
CA PRO A 315 5.55 11.18 21.79
C PRO A 315 4.32 12.02 21.44
N GLN A 316 4.48 13.07 20.64
CA GLN A 316 3.39 13.94 20.22
C GLN A 316 2.95 13.53 18.82
N LEU A 317 1.68 13.14 18.70
CA LEU A 317 1.07 12.66 17.46
C LEU A 317 0.21 13.77 16.85
N THR A 318 0.01 13.72 15.53
CA THR A 318 -0.73 14.72 14.74
C THR A 318 -2.05 14.16 14.21
#